data_AF-A0A3S3QSG9-F1
#
_entry.id   AF-A0A3S3QSG9-F1
#
_cell.length_a   1.000
_cell.length_b   1.000
_cell.length_c   1.000
_cell.angle_alpha   90.00
_cell.angle_beta   90.00
_cell.angle_gamma   90.00
#
_symmetry.space_group_name_H-M   'P 1'
#
loop_
_entity.id
_entity.type
_entity.pdbx_description
1 polymer ?
#
loop_
_entity_poly.entity_id
_entity_poly.type
_entity_poly.pdbx_seq_one_letter_code
_entity_poly.pdbx_strand_id
1 'polypeptide(L)'
;MLPSTLRKRYFSWVVVLTLSDSSGYIYDEEGIDAEKLRHIMQLKNVRRARIREYCEKYPHTVYTEVNPELDHNPLWNHKADCAMPCATQNEINKQDAQHLLNNGVGLVCEGANMPSTPEAIDIFIENNILYGPGKAANAGGVAVSGLEMSQNSMRLAWSEDEVDKHLRRIMKSIHTTCIDAAEEYGLPRNYLAGANIAGFVKVVNAMLDQGLV
;
A
#
# COMPACT_ATOMS: atom_id res chain seq x y z
N MET A 1 -1.89 2.35 -12.49
CA MET A 1 -3.05 3.09 -11.95
C MET A 1 -2.59 3.65 -10.61
N LEU A 2 -2.51 4.97 -10.42
CA LEU A 2 -2.00 5.54 -9.16
C LEU A 2 -2.92 5.13 -8.01
N PRO A 3 -2.39 4.68 -6.86
CA PRO A 3 -3.22 4.25 -5.75
C PRO A 3 -4.06 5.43 -5.24
N SER A 4 -5.34 5.17 -4.94
CA SER A 4 -6.29 6.15 -4.38
C SER A 4 -5.89 6.68 -3.00
N THR A 5 -4.83 6.12 -2.41
CA THR A 5 -4.19 6.52 -1.16
C THR A 5 -3.76 7.98 -1.15
N LEU A 6 -3.34 8.53 -2.28
CA LEU A 6 -2.88 9.93 -2.40
C LEU A 6 -4.01 10.95 -2.47
N ARG A 7 -5.25 10.52 -2.76
CA ARG A 7 -6.40 11.42 -2.97
C ARG A 7 -7.07 11.86 -1.67
N LYS A 8 -6.81 11.16 -0.56
CA LYS A 8 -7.58 11.34 0.69
C LYS A 8 -6.97 12.44 1.57
N ARG A 9 -7.83 13.41 1.91
CA ARG A 9 -7.63 14.62 2.73
C ARG A 9 -7.13 14.40 4.18
N TYR A 10 -6.67 13.19 4.53
CA TYR A 10 -6.32 12.76 5.90
C TYR A 10 -4.83 12.87 6.21
N PHE A 11 -4.05 13.38 5.25
CA PHE A 11 -2.60 13.47 5.30
C PHE A 11 -2.14 14.93 5.30
N SER A 12 -2.76 15.81 6.09
CA SER A 12 -2.30 17.21 6.20
C SER A 12 -0.86 17.36 6.74
N TRP A 13 -0.25 16.25 7.18
CA TRP A 13 1.10 16.17 7.73
C TRP A 13 2.02 15.18 6.98
N VAL A 14 1.53 14.47 5.96
CA VAL A 14 2.36 13.53 5.20
C VAL A 14 2.74 14.17 3.87
N VAL A 15 4.05 14.17 3.61
CA VAL A 15 4.63 14.70 2.38
C VAL A 15 5.10 13.51 1.54
N VAL A 16 4.59 13.42 0.32
CA VAL A 16 4.92 12.33 -0.60
C VAL A 16 6.07 12.80 -1.47
N LEU A 17 7.23 12.14 -1.35
CA LEU A 17 8.46 12.56 -2.03
C LEU A 17 8.68 11.84 -3.36
N THR A 18 8.20 10.60 -3.50
CA THR A 18 8.49 9.76 -4.67
C THR A 18 7.25 9.15 -5.30
N LEU A 19 7.33 8.98 -6.63
CA LEU A 19 6.42 8.17 -7.43
C LEU A 19 7.18 7.49 -8.56
N SER A 20 6.82 6.25 -8.88
CA SER A 20 7.47 5.46 -9.92
C SER A 20 6.52 5.06 -11.04
N ASP A 21 7.11 4.73 -12.19
CA ASP A 21 6.49 3.87 -13.18
C ASP A 21 7.52 2.87 -13.72
N SER A 22 7.16 2.10 -14.75
CA SER A 22 8.05 1.05 -15.29
C SER A 22 9.36 1.56 -15.91
N SER A 23 9.54 2.87 -16.08
CA SER A 23 10.76 3.46 -16.65
C SER A 23 11.70 4.06 -15.61
N GLY A 24 11.23 4.30 -14.38
CA GLY A 24 12.01 4.96 -13.35
C GLY A 24 11.12 5.62 -12.31
N TYR A 25 11.69 6.52 -11.52
CA TYR A 25 10.96 7.25 -10.49
C TYR A 25 11.36 8.72 -10.41
N ILE A 26 10.46 9.52 -9.87
CA ILE A 26 10.71 10.93 -9.52
C ILE A 26 10.94 11.06 -8.02
N TYR A 27 11.84 11.97 -7.64
CA TYR A 27 12.04 12.45 -6.27
C TYR A 27 11.83 13.97 -6.25
N ASP A 28 10.81 14.41 -5.55
CA ASP A 28 10.42 15.81 -5.39
C ASP A 28 10.56 16.20 -3.91
N GLU A 29 11.65 16.88 -3.57
CA GLU A 29 11.98 17.27 -2.19
C GLU A 29 10.93 18.23 -1.59
N GLU A 30 10.26 19.04 -2.42
CA GLU A 30 9.16 19.90 -2.01
C GLU A 30 7.88 19.11 -1.70
N GLY A 31 7.83 17.84 -2.13
CA GLY A 31 6.69 16.97 -2.02
C GLY A 31 5.65 17.14 -3.12
N ILE A 32 4.81 16.12 -3.24
CA ILE A 32 3.74 16.01 -4.23
C ILE A 32 2.41 16.41 -3.60
N ASP A 33 2.04 17.67 -3.80
CA ASP A 33 0.77 18.22 -3.35
C ASP A 33 -0.41 17.83 -4.27
N ALA A 34 -1.60 18.38 -3.98
CA ALA A 34 -2.80 18.09 -4.76
C ALA A 34 -2.73 18.60 -6.22
N GLU A 35 -1.97 19.66 -6.52
CA GLU A 35 -1.81 20.15 -7.89
C GLU A 35 -0.83 19.28 -8.68
N LYS A 36 0.33 18.99 -8.09
CA LYS A 36 1.33 18.05 -8.60
C LYS A 36 0.69 16.69 -8.87
N LEU A 37 -0.10 16.17 -7.92
CA LEU A 37 -0.85 14.91 -8.11
C LEU A 37 -1.86 14.98 -9.25
N ARG A 38 -2.66 16.05 -9.37
CA ARG A 38 -3.59 16.22 -10.51
C ARG A 38 -2.85 16.23 -11.84
N HIS A 39 -1.68 16.86 -11.91
CA HIS A 39 -0.85 16.83 -13.10
C HIS A 39 -0.38 15.41 -13.43
N ILE A 40 0.11 14.66 -12.43
CA ILE A 40 0.52 13.26 -12.61
C ILE A 40 -0.67 12.39 -13.08
N MET A 41 -1.87 12.60 -12.53
CA MET A 41 -3.08 11.90 -12.99
C MET A 41 -3.39 12.22 -14.46
N GLN A 42 -3.25 13.47 -14.90
CA GLN A 42 -3.42 13.84 -16.30
C GLN A 42 -2.38 13.16 -17.20
N LEU A 43 -1.11 13.14 -16.76
CA LEU A 43 -0.03 12.45 -17.47
C LEU A 43 -0.34 10.96 -17.62
N LYS A 44 -0.65 10.25 -16.53
CA LYS A 44 -0.77 8.78 -16.54
C LYS A 44 -2.11 8.28 -17.07
N ASN A 45 -3.23 8.94 -16.76
CA ASN A 45 -4.56 8.43 -17.07
C ASN A 45 -5.13 8.97 -18.40
N VAL A 46 -4.74 10.17 -18.81
CA VAL A 46 -5.23 10.80 -20.05
C VAL A 46 -4.18 10.71 -21.16
N ARG A 47 -2.99 11.27 -20.91
CA ARG A 47 -1.90 11.29 -21.93
C ARG A 47 -1.18 9.94 -22.09
N ARG A 48 -1.27 9.06 -21.07
CA ARG A 48 -0.48 7.81 -20.98
C ARG A 48 1.03 8.05 -21.09
N ALA A 49 1.47 9.20 -20.59
CA ALA A 49 2.84 9.68 -20.57
C ALA A 49 3.75 8.93 -19.57
N ARG A 50 5.05 9.12 -19.70
CA ARG A 50 6.06 8.62 -18.74
C ARG A 50 6.17 9.56 -17.55
N ILE A 51 6.51 9.02 -16.37
CA ILE A 51 6.62 9.83 -15.15
C ILE A 51 7.71 10.90 -15.27
N ARG A 52 8.76 10.68 -16.09
CA ARG A 52 9.79 11.69 -16.39
C ARG A 52 9.26 13.00 -16.97
N GLU A 53 8.11 12.97 -17.67
CA GLU A 53 7.48 14.20 -18.22
C GLU A 53 6.98 15.13 -17.11
N TYR A 54 6.86 14.64 -15.87
CA TYR A 54 6.60 15.47 -14.69
C TYR A 54 7.66 16.57 -14.50
N CYS A 55 8.93 16.26 -14.81
CA CYS A 55 10.05 17.19 -14.66
C CYS A 55 9.98 18.37 -15.65
N GLU A 56 9.20 18.28 -16.74
CA GLU A 56 8.99 19.39 -17.67
C GLU A 56 8.20 20.54 -17.01
N LYS A 57 7.24 20.20 -16.14
CA LYS A 57 6.45 21.18 -15.38
C LYS A 57 7.14 21.56 -14.07
N TYR A 58 7.84 20.62 -13.44
CA TYR A 58 8.48 20.81 -12.13
C TYR A 58 10.00 20.52 -12.25
N PRO A 59 10.80 21.51 -12.70
CA PRO A 59 12.21 21.28 -13.07
C PRO A 59 13.15 21.03 -11.89
N HIS A 60 12.71 21.27 -10.65
CA HIS A 60 13.48 20.96 -9.42
C HIS A 60 13.38 19.48 -9.02
N THR A 61 12.50 18.71 -9.66
CA THR A 61 12.34 17.28 -9.40
C THR A 61 13.42 16.47 -10.08
N VAL A 62 14.02 15.53 -9.34
CA VAL A 62 15.01 14.60 -9.86
C VAL A 62 14.31 13.37 -10.44
N TYR A 63 14.64 13.00 -11.68
CA TYR A 63 14.22 11.74 -12.28
C TYR A 63 15.40 10.76 -12.29
N THR A 64 15.14 9.53 -11.84
CA THR A 64 16.09 8.41 -11.89
C THR A 64 15.51 7.32 -12.76
N GLU A 65 16.23 6.98 -13.84
CA GLU A 65 15.85 5.89 -14.74
C GLU A 65 16.07 4.52 -14.08
N VAL A 66 15.25 3.53 -14.43
CA VAL A 66 15.44 2.16 -13.97
C VAL A 66 16.76 1.61 -14.52
N ASN A 67 17.58 1.04 -13.64
CA ASN A 67 18.81 0.38 -14.03
C ASN A 67 18.69 -1.13 -13.75
N PRO A 68 18.51 -1.97 -14.78
CA PRO A 68 18.33 -3.42 -14.61
C PRO A 68 19.62 -4.15 -14.19
N GLU A 69 20.78 -3.49 -14.25
CA GLU A 69 22.05 -4.03 -13.79
C GLU A 69 22.18 -4.00 -12.25
N LEU A 70 21.34 -3.20 -11.57
CA LEU A 70 21.32 -3.13 -10.12
C LEU A 70 20.50 -4.29 -9.54
N ASP A 71 20.99 -4.83 -8.44
CA ASP A 71 20.33 -5.85 -7.62
C ASP A 71 19.37 -5.26 -6.58
N HIS A 72 19.16 -3.95 -6.61
CA HIS A 72 18.26 -3.20 -5.74
C HIS A 72 17.67 -2.01 -6.50
N ASN A 73 16.60 -1.42 -5.97
CA ASN A 73 15.97 -0.25 -6.54
C ASN A 73 16.36 1.01 -5.74
N PRO A 74 17.10 1.97 -6.35
CA PRO A 74 17.52 3.20 -5.68
C PRO A 74 16.37 4.04 -5.08
N LEU A 75 15.13 3.82 -5.51
CA LEU A 75 13.94 4.44 -4.91
C LEU A 75 13.86 4.16 -3.41
N TRP A 76 14.18 2.95 -2.97
CA TRP A 76 14.06 2.53 -1.57
C TRP A 76 15.24 3.01 -0.70
N ASN A 77 16.19 3.74 -1.29
CA ASN A 77 17.33 4.32 -0.58
C ASN A 77 17.15 5.82 -0.23
N HIS A 78 15.93 6.34 -0.33
CA HIS A 78 15.59 7.68 0.13
C HIS A 78 15.20 7.68 1.61
N LYS A 79 15.62 8.72 2.34
CA LYS A 79 15.15 8.97 3.72
C LYS A 79 13.65 9.22 3.75
N ALA A 80 12.93 8.47 4.57
CA ALA A 80 11.49 8.59 4.75
C ALA A 80 11.04 7.97 6.08
N ASP A 81 9.88 8.38 6.58
CA ASP A 81 9.25 7.75 7.74
C ASP A 81 8.45 6.49 7.37
N CYS A 82 7.91 6.47 6.14
CA CYS A 82 6.97 5.47 5.65
C CYS A 82 7.28 5.07 4.20
N ALA A 83 7.09 3.79 3.86
CA ALA A 83 7.14 3.26 2.50
C ALA A 83 5.83 2.56 2.11
N MET A 84 5.37 2.80 0.88
CA MET A 84 4.09 2.31 0.37
C MET A 84 4.29 1.61 -0.98
N PRO A 85 4.80 0.36 -1.01
CA PRO A 85 5.00 -0.35 -2.26
C PRO A 85 3.66 -0.67 -2.94
N CYS A 86 3.49 -0.15 -4.15
CA CYS A 86 2.22 -0.12 -4.88
C CYS A 86 2.38 -0.43 -6.38
N ALA A 87 3.54 -0.90 -6.85
CA ALA A 87 3.79 -1.13 -8.26
C ALA A 87 3.55 -2.57 -8.68
N THR A 88 4.36 -3.51 -8.20
CA THR A 88 4.37 -4.91 -8.64
C THR A 88 4.76 -5.86 -7.52
N GLN A 89 4.55 -7.15 -7.75
CA GLN A 89 5.06 -8.21 -6.88
C GLN A 89 6.60 -8.17 -6.81
N ASN A 90 7.18 -8.48 -5.64
CA ASN A 90 8.63 -8.53 -5.38
C ASN A 90 9.41 -7.25 -5.79
N GLU A 91 8.79 -6.07 -5.68
CA GLU A 91 9.46 -4.78 -5.94
C GLU A 91 10.38 -4.29 -4.81
N ILE A 92 10.30 -4.91 -3.62
CA ILE A 92 11.22 -4.70 -2.50
C ILE A 92 11.89 -6.04 -2.18
N ASN A 93 13.20 -6.11 -2.37
CA ASN A 93 14.01 -7.25 -1.96
C ASN A 93 14.75 -7.00 -0.63
N LYS A 94 15.59 -7.96 -0.22
CA LYS A 94 16.38 -7.89 1.02
C LYS A 94 17.24 -6.61 1.12
N GLN A 95 17.91 -6.22 0.03
CA GLN A 95 18.78 -5.05 0.03
C GLN A 95 17.97 -3.76 0.13
N ASP A 96 16.85 -3.70 -0.60
CA ASP A 96 15.90 -2.58 -0.51
C ASP A 96 15.35 -2.42 0.92
N ALA A 97 14.97 -3.52 1.57
CA ALA A 97 14.51 -3.51 2.95
C ALA A 97 15.59 -3.00 3.92
N GLN A 98 16.85 -3.39 3.70
CA GLN A 98 17.97 -2.87 4.48
C GLN A 98 18.17 -1.36 4.25
N HIS A 99 18.01 -0.88 3.01
CA HIS A 99 18.05 0.55 2.71
C HIS A 99 16.94 1.31 3.44
N LEU A 100 15.70 0.82 3.41
CA LEU A 100 14.58 1.42 4.13
C LEU A 100 14.86 1.53 5.63
N LEU A 101 15.33 0.44 6.24
CA LEU A 101 15.70 0.40 7.66
C LEU A 101 16.80 1.42 7.98
N ASN A 102 17.88 1.43 7.20
CA ASN A 102 19.01 2.36 7.41
C ASN A 102 18.59 3.83 7.26
N ASN A 103 17.58 4.09 6.43
CA ASN A 103 17.05 5.42 6.15
C ASN A 103 15.93 5.85 7.11
N GLY A 104 15.67 5.08 8.17
CA GLY A 104 14.76 5.45 9.25
C GLY A 104 13.28 5.16 8.97
N VAL A 105 12.97 4.31 7.98
CA VAL A 105 11.58 3.93 7.70
C VAL A 105 11.04 3.08 8.85
N GLY A 106 9.99 3.58 9.50
CA GLY A 106 9.32 2.92 10.63
C GLY A 106 8.03 2.19 10.24
N LEU A 107 7.51 2.42 9.03
CA LEU A 107 6.28 1.82 8.52
C LEU A 107 6.43 1.40 7.06
N VAL A 108 6.10 0.15 6.75
CA VAL A 108 5.93 -0.37 5.39
C VAL A 108 4.50 -0.89 5.26
N CYS A 109 3.74 -0.38 4.30
CA CYS A 109 2.34 -0.75 4.10
C CYS A 109 2.08 -1.10 2.63
N GLU A 110 1.79 -2.37 2.37
CA GLU A 110 1.72 -2.90 1.01
C GLU A 110 0.41 -2.53 0.31
N GLY A 111 0.50 -1.75 -0.76
CA GLY A 111 -0.62 -1.44 -1.66
C GLY A 111 -0.73 -2.42 -2.84
N ALA A 112 0.40 -2.96 -3.31
CA ALA A 112 0.41 -4.02 -4.32
C ALA A 112 0.17 -5.40 -3.71
N ASN A 113 0.04 -6.43 -4.57
CA ASN A 113 -0.05 -7.82 -4.11
C ASN A 113 1.35 -8.42 -3.98
N MET A 114 1.75 -8.75 -2.74
CA MET A 114 3.06 -9.32 -2.39
C MET A 114 4.27 -8.53 -2.94
N PRO A 115 4.36 -7.20 -2.73
CA PRO A 115 5.49 -6.43 -3.21
C PRO A 115 6.81 -6.74 -2.49
N SER A 116 6.79 -7.21 -1.25
CA SER A 116 8.01 -7.52 -0.49
C SER A 116 8.39 -8.99 -0.62
N THR A 117 9.67 -9.30 -0.86
CA THR A 117 10.14 -10.70 -0.81
C THR A 117 10.13 -11.22 0.63
N PRO A 118 10.12 -12.55 0.87
CA PRO A 118 10.17 -13.10 2.23
C PRO A 118 11.33 -12.54 3.07
N GLU A 119 12.52 -12.41 2.48
CA GLU A 119 13.71 -11.89 3.16
C GLU A 119 13.59 -10.40 3.51
N ALA A 120 12.84 -9.62 2.73
CA ALA A 120 12.51 -8.23 3.05
C ALA A 120 11.55 -8.15 4.24
N ILE A 121 10.55 -9.03 4.26
CA ILE A 121 9.56 -9.11 5.34
C ILE A 121 10.23 -9.49 6.66
N ASP A 122 11.16 -10.46 6.63
CA ASP A 122 11.93 -10.86 7.81
C ASP A 122 12.67 -9.67 8.41
N ILE A 123 13.35 -8.86 7.58
CA ILE A 123 14.02 -7.63 8.04
C ILE A 123 13.04 -6.68 8.72
N PHE A 124 11.85 -6.47 8.15
CA PHE A 124 10.85 -5.58 8.74
C PHE A 124 10.39 -6.06 10.11
N ILE A 125 10.09 -7.35 10.25
CA ILE A 125 9.60 -7.94 11.50
C ILE A 125 10.70 -7.95 12.56
N GLU A 126 11.91 -8.43 12.23
CA GLU A 126 13.05 -8.53 13.16
C GLU A 126 13.48 -7.17 13.71
N ASN A 127 13.35 -6.11 12.90
CA ASN A 127 13.75 -4.76 13.27
C ASN A 127 12.59 -3.88 13.77
N ASN A 128 11.44 -4.47 14.08
CA ASN A 128 10.25 -3.76 14.59
C ASN A 128 9.73 -2.63 13.68
N ILE A 129 9.96 -2.72 12.38
CA ILE A 129 9.26 -1.89 11.40
C ILE A 129 7.79 -2.31 11.40
N LEU A 130 6.89 -1.33 11.50
CA LEU A 130 5.46 -1.60 11.38
C LEU A 130 5.19 -2.12 9.96
N TYR A 131 4.79 -3.39 9.84
CA TYR A 131 4.56 -4.02 8.54
C TYR A 131 3.08 -4.31 8.33
N GLY A 132 2.47 -3.62 7.36
CA GLY A 132 1.08 -3.82 6.92
C GLY A 132 1.03 -4.71 5.68
N PRO A 133 0.71 -6.01 5.81
CA PRO A 133 0.73 -6.95 4.69
C PRO A 133 -0.40 -6.67 3.70
N GLY A 134 -0.15 -6.92 2.40
CA GLY A 134 -1.10 -6.58 1.32
C GLY A 134 -2.49 -7.16 1.54
N LYS A 135 -2.58 -8.42 2.01
CA LYS A 135 -3.85 -9.10 2.31
C LYS A 135 -4.77 -8.37 3.30
N ALA A 136 -4.22 -7.46 4.11
CA ALA A 136 -4.98 -6.59 5.00
C ALA A 136 -4.98 -5.14 4.49
N ALA A 137 -3.82 -4.59 4.14
CA ALA A 137 -3.64 -3.18 3.78
C ALA A 137 -4.35 -2.79 2.47
N ASN A 138 -4.30 -3.65 1.44
CA ASN A 138 -4.91 -3.38 0.13
C ASN A 138 -6.35 -3.93 -0.01
N ALA A 139 -6.89 -4.55 1.05
CA ALA A 139 -8.22 -5.17 1.06
C ALA A 139 -9.38 -4.19 0.81
N GLY A 140 -9.12 -2.89 0.87
CA GLY A 140 -10.09 -1.84 0.56
C GLY A 140 -10.70 -1.95 -0.83
N GLY A 141 -9.95 -2.43 -1.83
CA GLY A 141 -10.48 -2.65 -3.19
C GLY A 141 -11.61 -3.69 -3.19
N VAL A 142 -11.34 -4.88 -2.62
CA VAL A 142 -12.33 -5.97 -2.51
C VAL A 142 -13.49 -5.56 -1.61
N ALA A 143 -13.23 -4.81 -0.54
CA ALA A 143 -14.26 -4.29 0.34
C ALA A 143 -15.26 -3.40 -0.41
N VAL A 144 -14.78 -2.48 -1.24
CA VAL A 144 -15.64 -1.61 -2.06
C VAL A 144 -16.40 -2.42 -3.12
N SER A 145 -15.82 -3.47 -3.70
CA SER A 145 -16.56 -4.40 -4.58
C SER A 145 -17.72 -5.10 -3.85
N GLY A 146 -17.54 -5.49 -2.59
CA GLY A 146 -18.64 -6.03 -1.76
C GLY A 146 -19.74 -4.98 -1.47
N LEU A 147 -19.35 -3.71 -1.28
CA LEU A 147 -20.30 -2.61 -1.14
C LEU A 147 -21.06 -2.33 -2.45
N GLU A 148 -20.40 -2.46 -3.60
CA GLU A 148 -21.02 -2.38 -4.93
C GLU A 148 -22.08 -3.48 -5.12
N MET A 149 -21.75 -4.73 -4.77
CA MET A 149 -22.71 -5.84 -4.80
C MET A 149 -23.92 -5.55 -3.90
N SER A 150 -23.70 -4.98 -2.71
CA SER A 150 -24.77 -4.62 -1.78
C SER A 150 -25.71 -3.55 -2.37
N GLN A 151 -25.14 -2.48 -2.94
CA GLN A 151 -25.90 -1.42 -3.62
C GLN A 151 -26.73 -1.97 -4.78
N ASN A 152 -26.14 -2.86 -5.59
CA ASN A 152 -26.83 -3.52 -6.71
C ASN A 152 -28.02 -4.37 -6.23
N SER A 153 -27.86 -5.14 -5.15
CA SER A 153 -28.94 -5.93 -4.56
C SER A 153 -30.06 -5.05 -3.98
N MET A 154 -29.73 -3.91 -3.37
CA MET A 154 -30.71 -2.96 -2.85
C MET A 154 -31.33 -2.05 -3.91
N ARG A 155 -30.74 -1.98 -5.11
CA ARG A 155 -31.09 -1.04 -6.19
C ARG A 155 -31.03 0.43 -5.75
N LEU A 156 -30.09 0.75 -4.85
CA LEU A 156 -29.86 2.08 -4.32
C LEU A 156 -28.38 2.40 -4.39
N ALA A 157 -28.06 3.58 -4.93
CA ALA A 157 -26.71 4.10 -4.96
C ALA A 157 -26.45 4.95 -3.71
N TRP A 158 -25.31 4.71 -3.06
CA TRP A 158 -24.84 5.53 -1.96
C TRP A 158 -24.01 6.71 -2.47
N SER A 159 -23.97 7.76 -1.67
CA SER A 159 -23.05 8.88 -1.87
C SER A 159 -21.59 8.47 -1.63
N GLU A 160 -20.63 9.25 -2.15
CA GLU A 160 -19.19 9.04 -1.90
C GLU A 160 -18.88 9.00 -0.39
N ASP A 161 -19.50 9.89 0.38
CA ASP A 161 -19.32 9.97 1.84
C ASP A 161 -19.82 8.71 2.55
N GLU A 162 -20.92 8.11 2.10
CA GLU A 162 -21.46 6.87 2.66
C GLU A 162 -20.55 5.68 2.35
N VAL A 163 -20.10 5.55 1.10
CA VAL A 163 -19.15 4.50 0.69
C VAL A 163 -17.85 4.63 1.49
N ASP A 164 -17.33 5.85 1.67
CA ASP A 164 -16.10 6.07 2.42
C ASP A 164 -16.28 5.78 3.93
N LYS A 165 -17.43 6.12 4.53
CA LYS A 165 -17.75 5.72 5.91
C LYS A 165 -17.75 4.21 6.08
N HIS A 166 -18.39 3.47 5.16
CA HIS A 166 -18.39 2.01 5.18
C HIS A 166 -16.99 1.43 5.02
N LEU A 167 -16.23 1.92 4.04
CA LEU A 167 -14.84 1.50 3.79
C LEU A 167 -13.97 1.70 5.04
N ARG A 168 -14.03 2.87 5.69
CA ARG A 168 -13.25 3.12 6.92
C ARG A 168 -13.61 2.17 8.04
N ARG A 169 -14.89 1.89 8.22
CA ARG A 169 -15.34 0.92 9.23
C ARG A 169 -14.77 -0.46 8.93
N ILE A 170 -14.78 -0.89 7.67
CA ILE A 170 -14.20 -2.17 7.25
C ILE A 170 -12.70 -2.19 7.51
N MET A 171 -11.95 -1.16 7.09
CA MET A 171 -10.49 -1.13 7.31
C MET A 171 -10.12 -1.10 8.81
N LYS A 172 -10.88 -0.38 9.65
CA LYS A 172 -10.71 -0.42 11.11
C LYS A 172 -11.00 -1.81 11.68
N SER A 173 -12.06 -2.46 11.20
CA SER A 173 -12.39 -3.83 11.58
C SER A 173 -11.25 -4.79 11.21
N ILE A 174 -10.72 -4.73 9.99
CA ILE A 174 -9.58 -5.55 9.55
C ILE A 174 -8.36 -5.32 10.45
N HIS A 175 -8.04 -4.07 10.73
CA HIS A 175 -6.93 -3.70 11.62
C HIS A 175 -7.08 -4.32 13.02
N THR A 176 -8.24 -4.12 13.67
CA THR A 176 -8.53 -4.69 14.99
C THR A 176 -8.46 -6.21 14.96
N THR A 177 -9.10 -6.85 13.97
CA THR A 177 -9.06 -8.32 13.83
C THR A 177 -7.64 -8.86 13.66
N CYS A 178 -6.76 -8.17 12.93
CA CYS A 178 -5.38 -8.59 12.78
C CYS A 178 -4.60 -8.48 14.10
N ILE A 179 -4.74 -7.37 14.84
CA ILE A 179 -4.05 -7.20 16.11
C ILE A 179 -4.54 -8.22 17.13
N ASP A 180 -5.86 -8.35 17.31
CA ASP A 180 -6.46 -9.25 18.29
C ASP A 180 -6.03 -10.70 18.04
N ALA A 181 -6.08 -11.15 16.78
CA ALA A 181 -5.65 -12.50 16.42
C ALA A 181 -4.14 -12.71 16.60
N ALA A 182 -3.31 -11.70 16.36
CA ALA A 182 -1.88 -11.79 16.59
C ALA A 182 -1.56 -11.87 18.09
N GLU A 183 -2.25 -11.07 18.92
CA GLU A 183 -2.12 -11.08 20.38
C GLU A 183 -2.59 -12.39 21.00
N GLU A 184 -3.75 -12.92 20.58
CA GLU A 184 -4.31 -14.20 21.06
C GLU A 184 -3.33 -15.37 20.87
N TYR A 185 -2.54 -15.34 19.79
CA TYR A 185 -1.58 -16.38 19.44
C TYR A 185 -0.13 -16.03 19.87
N GLY A 186 0.05 -15.03 20.74
CA GLY A 186 1.36 -14.71 21.34
C GLY A 186 2.35 -14.02 20.39
N LEU A 187 1.87 -13.39 19.32
CA LEU A 187 2.66 -12.66 18.31
C LEU A 187 2.23 -11.18 18.24
N PRO A 188 2.30 -10.42 19.35
CA PRO A 188 1.75 -9.06 19.42
C PRO A 188 2.33 -8.16 18.31
N ARG A 189 1.47 -7.34 17.70
CA ARG A 189 1.81 -6.40 16.61
C ARG A 189 2.27 -7.04 15.29
N ASN A 190 2.30 -8.38 15.18
CA ASN A 190 2.61 -9.07 13.93
C ASN A 190 1.37 -9.18 13.04
N TYR A 191 1.12 -8.16 12.21
CA TYR A 191 -0.03 -8.14 11.29
C TYR A 191 0.00 -9.27 10.26
N LEU A 192 1.17 -9.77 9.86
CA LEU A 192 1.26 -10.88 8.91
C LEU A 192 0.68 -12.15 9.52
N ALA A 193 1.08 -12.49 10.74
CA ALA A 193 0.53 -13.61 11.49
C ALA A 193 -0.97 -13.38 11.76
N GLY A 194 -1.33 -12.22 12.30
CA GLY A 194 -2.72 -11.88 12.62
C GLY A 194 -3.66 -11.98 11.43
N ALA A 195 -3.29 -11.41 10.28
CA ALA A 195 -4.10 -11.46 9.06
C ALA A 195 -4.26 -12.90 8.53
N ASN A 196 -3.21 -13.73 8.62
CA ASN A 196 -3.28 -15.13 8.23
C ASN A 196 -4.20 -15.93 9.15
N ILE A 197 -4.01 -15.81 10.46
CA ILE A 197 -4.77 -16.53 11.48
C ILE A 197 -6.25 -16.15 11.37
N ALA A 198 -6.57 -14.86 11.39
CA ALA A 198 -7.95 -14.38 11.33
C ALA A 198 -8.66 -14.82 10.04
N GLY A 199 -7.99 -14.69 8.90
CA GLY A 199 -8.54 -15.12 7.61
C GLY A 199 -8.79 -16.62 7.57
N PHE A 200 -7.83 -17.41 8.04
CA PHE A 200 -7.92 -18.87 8.06
C PHE A 200 -9.02 -19.37 9.01
N VAL A 201 -9.04 -18.91 10.26
CA VAL A 201 -10.02 -19.32 11.28
C VAL A 201 -11.44 -19.06 10.81
N LYS A 202 -11.69 -17.89 10.19
CA LYS A 202 -13.01 -17.55 9.65
C LYS A 202 -13.47 -18.54 8.57
N VAL A 203 -12.57 -18.94 7.67
CA VAL A 203 -12.89 -19.89 6.60
C VAL A 203 -13.10 -21.30 7.17
N VAL A 204 -12.21 -21.77 8.05
CA VAL A 204 -12.33 -23.11 8.66
C VAL A 204 -13.62 -23.25 9.46
N ASN A 205 -14.00 -22.26 10.26
CA ASN A 205 -15.25 -22.31 11.00
C ASN A 205 -16.46 -22.42 10.06
N ALA A 206 -16.47 -21.65 8.97
CA ALA A 206 -17.54 -21.74 7.97
C ALA A 206 -17.56 -23.09 7.23
N MET A 207 -16.39 -23.71 6.99
CA MET A 207 -16.30 -25.04 6.41
C MET A 207 -16.84 -26.11 7.37
N LEU A 208 -16.50 -26.02 8.66
CA LEU A 208 -16.99 -26.93 9.69
C LEU A 208 -18.52 -26.84 9.85
N ASP A 209 -19.06 -25.62 9.83
CA ASP A 209 -20.51 -25.37 9.91
C ASP A 209 -21.28 -25.93 8.69
N GLN A 210 -20.64 -25.97 7.52
CA GLN A 210 -21.23 -26.52 6.29
C GLN A 210 -21.12 -28.06 6.20
N GLY A 211 -20.26 -28.68 7.01
CA GLY A 211 -20.04 -30.13 6.98
C GLY A 211 -19.29 -30.60 5.73
N LEU A 212 -19.46 -31.88 5.40
CA LEU A 212 -18.87 -32.49 4.21
C LEU A 212 -19.78 -32.20 3.00
N VAL A 213 -19.33 -31.32 2.10
CA VAL A 213 -20.01 -30.91 0.86
C VAL A 213 -19.16 -31.15 -0.37
#